data_AF-A0A6B3FY18-F1
#
_entry.id   AF-A0A6B3FY18-F1
#
_cell.length_a   1.000
_cell.length_b   1.000
_cell.length_c   1.000
_cell.angle_alpha   90.00
_cell.angle_beta   90.00
_cell.angle_gamma   90.00
#
_symmetry.space_group_name_H-M   'P 1'
#
loop_
_entity.id
_entity.type
_entity.pdbx_description
1 polymer ?
#
loop_
_entity_poly.entity_id
_entity_poly.type
_entity_poly.pdbx_seq_one_letter_code
_entity_poly.pdbx_strand_id
1 'polypeptide(L)'
;VYAKEPCTDSPLFQFDQVVCTPHLGASTDEAQEKAGIAVAKSVRLALAGELVPDAVNVQGGVIAEDVRPGLPLAEKLGRIFTALAGEVAARLDVEVYGEITQHDV
;
A
#
# COMPACT_ATOMS: atom_id res chain seq x y z
N VAL A 1 -14.40 -12.90 -5.18
CA VAL A 1 -13.25 -13.42 -4.40
C VAL A 1 -13.78 -14.18 -3.19
N TYR A 2 -13.03 -15.15 -2.68
CA TYR A 2 -13.43 -15.98 -1.54
C TYR A 2 -12.53 -15.71 -0.33
N ALA A 3 -13.01 -16.03 0.88
CA ALA A 3 -12.26 -15.79 2.12
C ALA A 3 -10.92 -16.56 2.17
N LYS A 4 -10.89 -17.76 1.56
CA LYS A 4 -9.67 -18.55 1.33
C LYS A 4 -9.66 -19.00 -0.12
N GLU A 5 -8.54 -18.81 -0.80
CA GLU A 5 -8.33 -19.23 -2.19
C GLU A 5 -7.12 -20.18 -2.27
N PRO A 6 -7.13 -21.21 -3.14
CA PRO A 6 -8.21 -21.58 -4.08
C PRO A 6 -9.48 -22.08 -3.37
N CYS A 7 -10.65 -21.72 -3.89
CA CYS A 7 -11.95 -22.16 -3.36
C CYS A 7 -12.67 -23.02 -4.40
N THR A 8 -12.89 -24.29 -4.08
CA THR A 8 -13.44 -25.29 -5.02
C THR A 8 -14.71 -25.99 -4.49
N ASP A 9 -15.10 -25.70 -3.26
CA ASP A 9 -16.13 -26.42 -2.51
C ASP A 9 -17.06 -25.49 -1.72
N SER A 10 -17.13 -24.20 -2.09
CA SER A 10 -18.04 -23.27 -1.41
C SER A 10 -19.49 -23.74 -1.53
N PRO A 11 -20.26 -23.78 -0.43
CA PRO A 11 -21.70 -24.05 -0.48
C PRO A 11 -22.45 -23.08 -1.40
N LEU A 12 -21.90 -21.89 -1.63
CA LEU A 12 -22.44 -20.90 -2.55
C LEU A 12 -22.55 -21.40 -4.00
N PHE A 13 -21.78 -22.42 -4.39
CA PHE A 13 -21.82 -23.01 -5.74
C PHE A 13 -23.09 -23.82 -6.02
N GLN A 14 -23.87 -24.14 -4.98
CA GLN A 14 -25.10 -24.92 -5.09
C GLN A 14 -26.34 -24.06 -5.41
N PHE A 15 -26.17 -22.75 -5.51
CA PHE A 15 -27.27 -21.79 -5.60
C PHE A 15 -27.28 -21.08 -6.95
N ASP A 16 -28.30 -21.32 -7.77
CA ASP A 16 -28.44 -20.70 -9.10
C ASP A 16 -28.55 -19.17 -9.04
N GLN A 17 -28.99 -18.61 -7.91
CA GLN A 17 -29.04 -17.17 -7.69
C GLN A 17 -27.66 -16.53 -7.42
N VAL A 18 -26.58 -17.32 -7.35
CA VAL A 18 -25.22 -16.84 -7.08
C VAL A 18 -24.32 -17.07 -8.29
N VAL A 19 -23.98 -15.99 -8.99
CA VAL A 19 -22.98 -16.03 -10.07
C VAL A 19 -21.58 -15.92 -9.46
N CYS A 20 -20.78 -16.96 -9.67
CA CYS A 20 -19.40 -17.07 -9.16
C CYS A 20 -18.38 -16.98 -10.30
N THR A 21 -17.24 -16.32 -10.06
CA THR A 21 -16.07 -16.34 -10.95
C THR A 21 -14.79 -16.54 -10.14
N PRO A 22 -13.81 -17.32 -10.64
CA PRO A 22 -12.57 -17.64 -9.92
C PRO A 22 -11.57 -16.49 -9.99
N HIS A 23 -11.82 -15.42 -9.24
CA HIS A 23 -10.94 -14.24 -9.11
C HIS A 23 -10.53 -13.64 -10.47
N LEU A 24 -11.47 -13.56 -11.41
CA LEU A 24 -11.20 -13.09 -12.78
C LEU A 24 -11.19 -11.55 -12.93
N GLY A 25 -11.30 -10.80 -11.82
CA GLY A 25 -11.47 -9.35 -11.86
C GLY A 25 -10.35 -8.58 -12.56
N ALA A 26 -9.13 -9.11 -12.56
CA ALA A 26 -7.97 -8.56 -13.25
C ALA A 26 -7.44 -9.47 -14.38
N SER A 27 -8.17 -10.52 -14.74
CA SER A 27 -7.79 -11.49 -15.77
C SER A 27 -8.15 -11.01 -17.17
N THR A 28 -7.68 -9.83 -17.53
CA THR A 28 -7.80 -9.27 -18.89
C THR A 28 -6.44 -8.85 -19.41
N ASP A 29 -6.25 -8.87 -20.73
CA ASP A 29 -4.98 -8.51 -21.35
C ASP A 29 -4.57 -7.07 -21.01
N GLU A 30 -5.52 -6.14 -21.00
CA GLU A 30 -5.28 -4.72 -20.70
C GLU A 30 -4.85 -4.50 -19.25
N ALA A 31 -5.45 -5.24 -18.30
CA ALA A 31 -5.07 -5.16 -16.91
C ALA A 31 -3.65 -5.71 -16.68
N GLN A 32 -3.31 -6.83 -17.32
CA GLN A 32 -1.98 -7.44 -17.24
C GLN A 32 -0.91 -6.57 -17.92
N GLU A 33 -1.20 -6.00 -19.09
CA GLU A 33 -0.30 -5.05 -19.77
C GLU A 33 -0.03 -3.83 -18.89
N LYS A 34 -1.07 -3.21 -18.34
CA LYS A 34 -0.94 -2.04 -17.48
C LYS A 34 -0.12 -2.34 -16.22
N ALA A 35 -0.35 -3.49 -15.59
CA ALA A 35 0.44 -3.94 -14.44
C ALA A 35 1.91 -4.15 -14.83
N GLY A 36 2.17 -4.80 -15.97
CA GLY A 36 3.52 -5.01 -16.48
C GLY A 36 4.26 -3.70 -16.75
N ILE A 37 3.61 -2.72 -17.40
CA ILE A 37 4.20 -1.39 -17.65
C ILE A 37 4.50 -0.66 -16.35
N ALA A 38 3.60 -0.71 -15.36
CA ALA A 38 3.81 -0.09 -14.05
C ALA A 38 5.04 -0.68 -13.35
N VAL A 39 5.13 -2.01 -13.28
CA VAL A 39 6.29 -2.70 -12.68
C VAL A 39 7.58 -2.37 -13.44
N ALA A 40 7.57 -2.37 -14.77
CA ALA A 40 8.74 -2.03 -15.58
C ALA A 40 9.25 -0.61 -15.31
N LYS A 41 8.35 0.37 -15.14
CA LYS A 41 8.70 1.74 -14.76
C LYS A 41 9.34 1.79 -13.36
N SER A 42 8.74 1.11 -12.39
CA SER A 42 9.25 1.05 -11.02
C SER A 42 10.64 0.40 -10.95
N VAL A 43 10.87 -0.68 -11.70
CA VAL A 43 12.19 -1.32 -11.82
C VAL A 43 13.21 -0.38 -12.46
N ARG A 44 12.85 0.35 -13.52
CA ARG A 44 13.73 1.34 -14.16
C ARG A 44 14.16 2.43 -13.17
N LEU A 45 13.23 2.99 -12.41
CA LEU A 45 13.50 4.01 -11.38
C LEU A 45 14.42 3.45 -10.29
N ALA A 46 14.12 2.25 -9.78
CA ALA A 46 14.93 1.59 -8.76
C ALA A 46 16.38 1.38 -9.22
N LEU A 47 16.59 0.88 -10.44
CA LEU A 47 17.93 0.66 -11.00
C LEU A 47 18.68 1.96 -11.30
N ALA A 48 17.97 3.07 -11.53
CA ALA A 48 18.55 4.39 -11.69
C ALA A 48 18.90 5.06 -10.34
N GLY A 49 18.56 4.44 -9.20
CA GLY A 49 18.68 5.06 -7.88
C GLY A 49 17.71 6.21 -7.64
N GLU A 50 16.65 6.31 -8.46
CA GLU A 50 15.60 7.31 -8.33
C GLU A 50 14.53 6.86 -7.32
N LEU A 51 13.74 7.80 -6.81
CA LEU A 51 12.60 7.50 -5.95
C LEU A 51 11.59 6.63 -6.71
N VAL A 52 11.08 5.56 -6.06
CA VAL A 52 10.06 4.66 -6.61
C VAL A 52 8.72 4.94 -5.90
N PRO A 53 7.76 5.64 -6.54
CA PRO A 53 6.50 6.02 -5.89
C PRO A 53 5.63 4.83 -5.46
N ASP A 54 5.70 3.72 -6.21
CA ASP A 54 4.91 2.50 -5.96
C ASP A 54 5.62 1.51 -5.00
N ALA A 55 6.70 1.93 -4.33
CA ALA A 55 7.41 1.09 -3.38
C ALA A 55 6.52 0.72 -2.19
N VAL A 56 6.13 -0.55 -2.10
CA VAL A 56 5.27 -1.08 -1.03
C VAL A 56 6.01 -1.26 0.30
N ASN A 57 7.34 -1.36 0.23
CA ASN A 57 8.25 -1.31 1.36
C ASN A 57 9.16 -0.11 1.13
N VAL A 58 9.14 0.85 2.05
CA VAL A 58 10.06 1.98 1.99
C VAL A 58 11.48 1.46 2.17
N GLN A 59 12.15 1.22 1.04
CA GLN A 59 13.57 1.47 0.87
C GLN A 59 13.72 2.63 -0.11
N GLY A 60 12.93 3.69 0.09
CA GLY A 60 13.16 4.98 -0.55
C GLY A 60 14.41 5.59 0.06
N GLY A 61 15.55 5.46 -0.63
CA GLY A 61 16.82 6.01 -0.16
C GLY A 61 17.31 5.47 1.19
N VAL A 62 18.44 6.00 1.64
CA VAL A 62 18.96 5.71 2.99
C VAL A 62 18.19 6.60 3.97
N ILE A 63 17.17 6.04 4.63
CA ILE A 63 16.57 6.67 5.81
C ILE A 63 17.65 6.69 6.89
N ALA A 64 17.93 7.88 7.45
CA ALA A 64 18.87 7.99 8.57
C ALA A 64 18.42 7.07 9.72
N GLU A 65 19.37 6.36 10.34
CA GLU A 65 19.05 5.40 11.41
C GLU A 65 18.33 6.07 12.58
N ASP A 66 18.56 7.35 12.83
CA ASP A 66 17.87 8.13 13.86
C ASP A 66 16.40 8.44 13.49
N VAL A 67 16.06 8.45 12.20
CA VAL A 67 14.69 8.71 11.69
C VAL A 67 13.86 7.42 11.68
N ARG A 68 14.49 6.27 11.44
CA ARG A 68 13.83 4.96 11.28
C ARG A 68 12.85 4.62 12.43
N PRO A 69 13.16 4.85 13.73
CA PRO A 69 12.24 4.60 14.82
C PRO A 69 10.98 5.50 14.81
N GLY A 70 11.05 6.66 14.16
CA GLY A 70 9.94 7.61 14.03
C GLY A 70 8.82 7.12 13.12
N LEU A 71 9.12 6.30 12.10
CA LEU A 71 8.12 5.78 11.15
C LEU A 71 6.97 4.99 11.83
N PRO A 72 7.24 3.93 12.63
CA PRO A 72 6.16 3.22 13.32
C PRO A 72 5.44 4.08 14.37
N LEU A 73 6.07 5.14 14.88
CA LEU A 73 5.43 6.10 15.77
C LEU A 73 4.44 6.99 15.00
N ALA A 74 4.87 7.59 13.89
CA ALA A 74 4.03 8.42 13.04
C ALA A 74 2.80 7.64 12.52
N GLU A 75 2.98 6.38 12.14
CA GLU A 75 1.87 5.51 11.75
C GLU A 75 0.85 5.32 12.88
N LYS A 76 1.31 5.06 14.11
CA LYS A 76 0.44 4.92 15.28
C LYS A 76 -0.28 6.22 15.62
N LEU A 77 0.41 7.36 15.54
CA LEU A 77 -0.18 8.68 15.76
C LEU A 77 -1.26 8.97 14.71
N GLY A 78 -1.02 8.63 13.44
CA GLY A 78 -2.02 8.73 12.37
C GLY A 78 -3.27 7.88 12.67
N ARG A 79 -3.09 6.63 13.11
CA ARG A 79 -4.22 5.76 13.51
C ARG A 79 -5.02 6.35 14.68
N ILE A 80 -4.34 6.91 15.68
CA ILE A 80 -4.99 7.58 16.81
C ILE A 80 -5.78 8.79 16.31
N PHE A 81 -5.16 9.64 15.50
CA PHE A 81 -5.80 10.82 14.91
C PHE A 81 -7.07 10.44 14.13
N THR A 82 -6.99 9.46 13.22
CA THR A 82 -8.16 9.04 12.42
C THR A 82 -9.27 8.43 13.28
N ALA A 83 -8.92 7.69 14.34
CA ALA A 83 -9.92 7.16 15.28
C ALA A 83 -10.65 8.27 16.07
N LEU A 84 -10.01 9.41 16.29
CA LEU A 84 -10.56 10.55 17.03
C LEU A 84 -11.25 11.58 16.14
N ALA A 85 -10.87 11.68 14.87
CA ALA A 85 -11.35 12.71 13.94
C ALA A 85 -12.87 12.64 13.69
N GLY A 86 -13.51 11.48 13.90
CA GLY A 86 -14.96 11.27 13.77
C GLY A 86 -15.48 11.30 12.33
N GLU A 87 -14.76 11.95 11.42
CA GLU A 87 -15.00 12.02 9.98
C GLU A 87 -13.68 11.97 9.20
N VAL A 88 -13.76 11.95 7.87
CA VAL A 88 -12.57 11.94 7.02
C VAL A 88 -11.86 13.29 7.14
N ALA A 89 -10.63 13.27 7.63
CA ALA A 89 -9.83 14.48 7.77
C ALA A 89 -9.53 15.10 6.40
N ALA A 90 -9.83 16.39 6.25
CA ALA A 90 -9.52 17.14 5.03
C ALA A 90 -8.04 17.61 4.98
N ARG A 91 -7.36 17.62 6.13
CA ARG A 91 -5.96 18.07 6.27
C ARG A 91 -5.28 17.31 7.42
N LEU A 92 -4.00 17.02 7.24
CA LEU A 92 -3.11 16.48 8.27
C LEU A 92 -1.87 17.38 8.33
N ASP A 93 -1.59 17.95 9.49
CA ASP A 93 -0.35 18.68 9.75
C ASP A 93 0.56 17.80 10.62
N VAL A 94 1.80 17.61 10.18
CA VAL A 94 2.82 16.81 10.89
C VAL A 94 3.94 17.74 11.31
N GLU A 95 4.17 17.82 12.62
CA GLU A 95 5.24 18.63 13.19
C GLU A 95 6.31 17.72 13.81
N VAL A 96 7.56 17.97 13.46
CA VAL A 96 8.71 17.17 13.90
C VAL A 96 9.60 18.04 14.78
N TYR A 97 10.01 17.52 15.94
CA TYR A 97 10.76 18.26 16.96
C TYR A 97 11.95 17.46 17.49
N GLY A 98 12.99 18.15 17.93
CA GLY A 98 14.17 17.56 18.58
C GLY A 98 15.29 17.22 17.60
N GLU A 99 16.19 16.33 18.00
CA GLU A 99 17.41 15.98 17.24
C GLU A 99 17.12 15.40 15.85
N ILE A 100 15.95 14.78 15.68
CA ILE A 100 15.49 14.21 14.41
C ILE A 100 15.30 15.26 13.30
N THR A 101 15.14 16.54 13.64
CA THR A 101 15.03 17.64 12.65
C THR A 101 16.35 17.98 11.97
N GLN A 102 17.46 17.37 12.40
CA GLN A 102 18.76 17.48 11.74
C GLN A 102 18.87 16.60 10.48
N HIS A 103 17.90 15.70 10.26
CA HIS A 103 17.82 14.81 9.11
C HIS A 103 16.75 15.31 8.12
N ASP A 104 16.79 14.80 6.88
CA ASP A 104 15.74 15.03 5.89
C ASP A 104 14.52 14.16 6.26
N VAL A 105 13.49 14.79 6.84
CA VAL A 105 12.29 14.16 7.45
C VAL A 105 10.99 14.76 6.95
#